data_AF-A0A9D7PRV5-F1
#
_entry.id   AF-A0A9D7PRV5-F1
#
_cell.length_a   1.000
_cell.length_b   1.000
_cell.length_c   1.000
_cell.angle_alpha   90.00
_cell.angle_beta   90.00
_cell.angle_gamma   90.00
#
_symmetry.space_group_name_H-M   'P 1'
#
loop_
_entity.id
_entity.type
_entity.pdbx_description
1 polymer ?
#
loop_
_entity_poly.entity_id
_entity_poly.type
_entity_poly.pdbx_seq_one_letter_code
_entity_poly.pdbx_strand_id
1 'polypeptide(L)'
;MPPPEPGETRYASSILLVDCMAHNVEGLMDKVFDHFGSRMNHIGAGAGYHDLRAAPVIFTREGLHPEAALMVVLPRQLALSVRHGWKRVAGPFVVSAPRAT
;
A
#
# COMPACT_ATOMS: atom_id res chain seq x y z
N MET A 1 11.31 -8.63 24.41
CA MET A 1 9.87 -8.71 24.13
C MET A 1 9.50 -10.19 24.10
N PRO A 2 8.54 -10.64 24.93
CA PRO A 2 8.12 -12.04 24.91
C PRO A 2 7.44 -12.38 23.58
N PRO A 3 7.50 -13.65 23.13
CA PRO A 3 6.86 -14.10 21.90
C PRO A 3 5.32 -14.00 22.03
N PRO A 4 4.61 -13.75 20.91
CA PRO A 4 3.15 -13.71 20.91
C PRO A 4 2.55 -15.08 21.26
N GLU A 5 1.40 -15.07 21.95
CA GLU A 5 0.68 -16.27 22.36
C GLU A 5 0.14 -17.05 21.14
N PRO A 6 0.13 -18.41 21.16
CA PRO A 6 -0.43 -19.21 20.09
C PRO A 6 -1.94 -18.94 19.94
N GLY A 7 -2.34 -18.26 18.86
CA GLY A 7 -3.74 -17.94 18.55
C GLY A 7 -4.01 -16.44 18.36
N GLU A 8 -3.11 -15.56 18.78
CA GLU A 8 -3.24 -14.13 18.53
C GLU A 8 -2.68 -13.77 17.14
N THR A 9 -3.51 -13.83 16.10
CA THR A 9 -3.12 -13.35 14.77
C THR A 9 -3.28 -11.83 14.71
N ARG A 10 -2.38 -11.09 15.35
CA ARG A 10 -2.23 -9.66 15.06
C ARG A 10 -1.55 -9.52 13.71
N TYR A 11 -2.35 -9.48 12.63
CA TYR A 11 -1.86 -9.08 11.32
C TYR A 11 -1.17 -7.74 11.45
N ALA A 12 0.14 -7.74 11.27
CA ALA A 12 0.98 -6.61 11.63
C ALA A 12 1.43 -5.85 10.39
N SER A 13 1.54 -6.53 9.24
CA SER A 13 1.95 -5.90 7.98
C SER A 13 1.52 -6.68 6.75
N SER A 14 1.52 -6.05 5.58
CA SER A 14 1.37 -6.75 4.30
C SER A 14 2.34 -6.26 3.24
N ILE A 15 2.54 -7.12 2.26
CA ILE A 15 3.12 -6.79 0.96
C ILE A 15 1.99 -6.79 -0.07
N LEU A 16 1.85 -5.71 -0.83
CA LEU A 16 0.83 -5.54 -1.86
C LEU A 16 1.48 -5.35 -3.23
N LEU A 17 1.23 -6.28 -4.14
CA LEU A 17 1.63 -6.17 -5.55
C LEU A 17 0.39 -5.95 -6.38
N VAL A 18 0.37 -4.90 -7.21
CA VAL A 18 -0.80 -4.55 -8.02
C VAL A 18 -0.42 -4.51 -9.48
N ASP A 19 -1.22 -5.15 -10.33
CA ASP A 19 -1.09 -4.99 -11.78
C ASP A 19 -1.33 -3.52 -12.18
N CYS A 20 -0.31 -2.89 -12.75
CA CYS A 20 -0.36 -1.49 -13.19
C CYS A 20 -1.37 -1.25 -14.32
N MET A 21 -1.77 -2.30 -15.03
CA MET A 21 -2.75 -2.22 -16.11
C MET A 21 -4.17 -2.60 -15.67
N ALA A 22 -4.37 -2.98 -14.40
CA ALA A 22 -5.71 -3.27 -13.89
C ALA A 22 -6.59 -2.02 -13.85
N HIS A 23 -7.88 -2.21 -14.10
CA HIS A 23 -8.85 -1.14 -13.90
C HIS A 23 -9.01 -0.81 -12.41
N ASN A 24 -9.21 0.48 -12.12
CA ASN A 24 -9.60 0.96 -10.79
C ASN A 24 -8.61 0.62 -9.64
N VAL A 25 -7.31 0.75 -9.90
CA VAL A 25 -6.26 0.62 -8.85
C VAL A 25 -6.48 1.60 -7.70
N GLU A 26 -6.96 2.82 -7.98
CA GLU A 26 -7.29 3.82 -6.96
C GLU A 26 -8.37 3.32 -6.00
N GLY A 27 -9.49 2.80 -6.50
CA GLY A 27 -10.54 2.24 -5.66
C GLY A 27 -10.10 1.00 -4.86
N LEU A 28 -9.11 0.24 -5.35
CA LEU A 28 -8.46 -0.80 -4.54
C LEU A 28 -7.66 -0.19 -3.39
N MET A 29 -6.86 0.85 -3.65
CA MET A 29 -6.08 1.54 -2.60
C MET A 29 -6.99 2.13 -1.52
N ASP A 30 -8.10 2.76 -1.92
CA ASP A 30 -9.10 3.30 -1.00
C ASP A 30 -9.66 2.21 -0.11
N LYS A 31 -10.07 1.07 -0.67
CA LYS A 31 -10.60 -0.06 0.12
C LYS A 31 -9.57 -0.65 1.06
N VAL A 32 -8.29 -0.74 0.65
CA VAL A 32 -7.21 -1.20 1.52
C VAL A 32 -7.01 -0.22 2.67
N PHE A 33 -7.02 1.08 2.39
CA PHE A 33 -6.90 2.11 3.40
C PHE A 33 -8.10 2.13 4.36
N ASP A 34 -9.33 2.06 3.85
CA ASP A 34 -10.56 2.03 4.66
C ASP A 34 -10.60 0.80 5.58
N HIS A 35 -10.17 -0.35 5.07
CA HIS A 35 -10.23 -1.59 5.84
C HIS A 35 -9.10 -1.70 6.86
N PHE A 36 -7.87 -1.32 6.52
CA PHE A 36 -6.70 -1.56 7.37
C PHE A 36 -6.16 -0.28 8.03
N GLY A 37 -6.25 0.86 7.34
CA GLY A 37 -5.86 2.18 7.83
C GLY A 37 -4.48 2.19 8.47
N SER A 38 -4.36 2.84 9.62
CA SER A 38 -3.11 2.86 10.41
C SER A 38 -2.89 1.63 11.28
N ARG A 39 -3.76 0.60 11.21
CA ARG A 39 -3.67 -0.60 12.06
C ARG A 39 -2.65 -1.61 11.53
N MET A 40 -2.25 -1.46 10.28
CA MET A 40 -1.39 -2.40 9.58
C MET A 40 -0.39 -1.65 8.70
N ASN A 41 0.88 -2.05 8.73
CA ASN A 41 1.88 -1.46 7.84
C ASN A 41 1.82 -2.12 6.47
N HIS A 42 1.65 -1.35 5.42
CA HIS A 42 1.65 -1.85 4.05
C HIS A 42 2.95 -1.43 3.35
N ILE A 43 3.61 -2.36 2.68
CA ILE A 43 4.55 -2.06 1.59
C ILE A 43 3.96 -2.58 0.30
N GLY A 44 4.32 -1.97 -0.83
CA GLY A 44 3.86 -2.46 -2.11
C GLY A 44 4.60 -1.88 -3.28
N ALA A 45 4.27 -2.44 -4.45
CA ALA A 45 4.80 -2.01 -5.74
C ALA A 45 3.79 -2.33 -6.85
N GLY A 46 3.88 -1.57 -7.93
CA GLY A 46 3.23 -1.92 -9.18
C GLY A 46 3.98 -3.04 -9.90
N ALA A 47 3.23 -3.96 -10.52
CA ALA A 47 3.73 -5.01 -11.38
C ALA A 47 3.24 -4.75 -12.82
N GLY A 48 4.08 -4.97 -13.80
CA GLY A 48 3.76 -4.69 -15.20
C GLY A 48 4.91 -5.03 -16.12
N TYR A 49 4.63 -5.02 -17.42
CA TYR A 49 5.67 -5.15 -18.43
C TYR A 49 6.27 -3.78 -18.77
N HIS A 50 7.56 -3.78 -19.16
CA HIS A 50 8.26 -2.57 -19.59
C HIS A 50 7.63 -1.93 -20.85
N ASP A 51 7.04 -2.74 -21.72
CA ASP A 51 6.34 -2.29 -22.94
C ASP A 51 4.87 -1.90 -22.68
N LEU A 52 4.44 -1.88 -21.41
CA LEU A 52 3.09 -1.53 -20.98
C LEU A 52 1.98 -2.38 -21.60
N ARG A 53 2.32 -3.58 -22.11
CA ARG A 53 1.29 -4.47 -22.64
C ARG A 53 0.34 -4.93 -21.52
N ALA A 54 -0.95 -4.97 -21.82
CA ALA A 54 -1.96 -5.54 -20.95
C ALA A 54 -1.90 -7.07 -21.04
N ALA A 55 -1.10 -7.69 -20.16
CA ALA A 55 -1.09 -9.13 -19.98
C ALA A 55 -0.96 -9.46 -18.48
N PRO A 56 -1.42 -10.64 -18.05
CA PRO A 56 -1.40 -11.01 -16.63
C PRO A 56 0.00 -11.02 -16.04
N VAL A 57 0.20 -10.30 -14.93
CA VAL A 57 1.51 -10.14 -14.26
C VAL A 57 1.54 -10.70 -12.83
N ILE A 58 0.37 -11.03 -12.27
CA ILE A 58 0.24 -11.61 -10.94
C ILE A 58 0.09 -13.13 -11.07
N PHE A 59 0.86 -13.89 -10.29
CA PHE A 59 0.78 -15.35 -10.26
C PHE A 59 0.71 -15.88 -8.82
N THR A 60 -0.08 -16.94 -8.64
CA THR A 60 -0.17 -17.71 -7.41
C THR A 60 0.06 -19.20 -7.74
N ARG A 61 -0.08 -20.07 -6.74
CA ARG A 61 -0.09 -21.53 -6.97
C ARG A 61 -1.30 -21.98 -7.81
N GLU A 62 -2.37 -21.19 -7.90
CA GLU A 62 -3.54 -21.49 -8.74
C GLU A 62 -3.37 -21.03 -10.19
N GLY A 63 -2.28 -20.35 -10.52
CA GLY A 63 -1.97 -19.90 -11.87
C GLY A 63 -1.80 -18.39 -11.99
N LEU A 64 -2.01 -17.90 -13.21
CA LEU A 64 -1.77 -16.52 -13.60
C LEU A 64 -3.11 -15.75 -13.58
N HIS A 65 -3.13 -14.58 -12.95
CA HIS A 65 -4.33 -13.81 -12.70
C HIS A 65 -4.31 -12.49 -13.48
N PRO A 66 -5.24 -12.27 -14.43
CA PRO A 66 -5.38 -10.98 -15.12
C PRO A 66 -5.92 -9.90 -14.18
N GLU A 67 -5.45 -8.66 -14.33
CA GLU A 67 -6.03 -7.48 -13.69
C GLU A 67 -6.16 -7.60 -12.16
N ALA A 68 -5.16 -8.22 -11.53
CA ALA A 68 -5.23 -8.63 -10.15
C ALA A 68 -4.29 -7.84 -9.24
N ALA A 69 -4.53 -7.97 -7.93
CA ALA A 69 -3.60 -7.58 -6.89
C ALA A 69 -3.34 -8.76 -5.96
N LEU A 70 -2.10 -8.91 -5.51
CA LEU A 70 -1.68 -9.90 -4.54
C LEU A 70 -1.33 -9.21 -3.23
N MET A 71 -2.11 -9.50 -2.18
CA MET A 71 -1.82 -9.06 -0.82
C MET A 71 -1.31 -10.24 0.01
N VAL A 72 -0.06 -10.16 0.45
CA VAL A 72 0.55 -11.13 1.36
C VAL A 72 0.54 -10.56 2.77
N VAL A 73 -0.20 -11.20 3.67
CA VAL A 73 -0.31 -10.76 5.06
C VAL A 73 0.77 -11.42 5.92
N LEU A 74 1.42 -10.62 6.77
CA LEU A 74 2.53 -11.03 7.62
C LEU A 74 2.15 -10.93 9.11
N PRO A 75 2.56 -11.89 9.95
CA PRO A 75 2.31 -11.87 11.39
C PRO A 75 3.25 -10.93 12.15
N ARG A 76 4.22 -10.29 11.49
CA ARG A 76 5.24 -9.43 12.10
C ARG A 76 5.19 -8.02 11.51
N GLN A 77 5.46 -7.01 12.34
CA GLN A 77 5.59 -5.64 11.86
C GLN A 77 6.83 -5.51 10.97
N LEU A 78 6.64 -4.99 9.77
CA LEU A 78 7.70 -4.49 8.92
C LEU A 78 8.25 -3.20 9.53
N ALA A 79 9.58 -3.15 9.70
CA ALA A 79 10.27 -1.93 10.06
C ALA A 79 10.39 -1.05 8.80
N LEU A 80 9.49 -0.08 8.66
CA LEU A 80 9.54 0.88 7.56
C LEU A 80 10.52 2.00 7.93
N SER A 81 11.69 2.03 7.30
CA SER A 81 12.67 3.11 7.45
C SER A 81 12.70 4.02 6.22
N VAL A 82 11.54 4.44 5.75
CA VAL A 82 11.45 5.51 4.76
C VAL A 82 11.28 6.83 5.51
N ARG A 83 12.40 7.47 5.84
CA ARG A 83 12.35 8.91 6.10
C ARG A 83 12.03 9.57 4.77
N HIS A 84 10.75 9.85 4.53
CA HIS A 84 10.34 10.94 3.67
C HIS A 84 11.26 12.11 4.04
N GLY A 85 12.21 12.47 3.17
CA GLY A 85 13.21 13.53 3.38
C GLY A 85 12.60 14.93 3.54
N TRP A 86 11.31 14.99 3.81
CA TRP A 86 10.51 16.15 4.12
C TRP A 86 10.92 16.67 5.49
N LYS A 87 11.97 17.47 5.49
CA LYS A 87 12.24 18.41 6.58
C LYS A 87 11.17 19.49 6.48
N ARG A 88 10.36 19.64 7.54
CA ARG A 88 9.38 20.72 7.64
C ARG A 88 10.08 22.06 7.40
N VAL A 89 9.86 22.68 6.24
CA VAL A 89 10.56 23.91 5.83
C VAL A 89 10.01 25.12 6.61
N ALA A 90 8.72 25.11 6.96
CA ALA A 90 8.08 26.09 7.83
C ALA A 90 6.72 25.58 8.37
N GLY A 91 6.17 26.29 9.36
CA GLY A 91 4.93 25.95 10.08
C GLY A 91 3.66 26.00 9.22
N PRO A 92 2.49 25.64 9.78
CA PRO A 92 1.23 25.63 9.06
C PRO A 92 0.89 27.05 8.57
N PHE A 93 0.82 27.23 7.26
CA PHE A 93 0.36 28.48 6.66
C PHE A 93 -1.18 28.48 6.66
N VAL A 94 -1.77 29.36 7.44
CA VAL A 94 -3.21 29.64 7.35
C VAL A 94 -3.42 30.54 6.14
N VAL A 95 -4.06 30.02 5.10
CA VAL A 95 -4.50 30.83 3.96
C VAL A 95 -5.63 31.73 4.44
N SER A 96 -5.34 33.01 4.67
CA SER A 96 -6.38 34.02 4.79
C SER A 96 -6.80 34.45 3.39
N ALA A 97 -8.12 34.59 3.18
CA ALA A 97 -8.77 34.76 1.88
C ALA A 97 -8.13 35.87 1.00
N PRO A 98 -8.22 35.75 -0.35
CA PRO A 98 -7.61 36.71 -1.25
C PRO A 98 -8.29 38.07 -1.12
N ARG A 99 -7.48 39.12 -0.97
CA ARG A 99 -7.93 40.50 -1.04
C ARG A 99 -8.02 40.89 -2.52
N ALA A 100 -9.25 41.04 -3.03
CA ALA A 100 -9.49 41.61 -4.35
C ALA A 100 -9.16 43.11 -4.33
N THR A 101 -8.38 43.56 -5.32
CA THR A 101 -8.17 44.97 -5.67
C THR A 101 -8.87 45.28 -6.97
#